data_AF-N6XWJ6-F1
#
_entry.id   AF-N6XWJ6-F1
#
_cell.length_a   1.000
_cell.length_b   1.000
_cell.length_c   1.000
_cell.angle_alpha   90.00
_cell.angle_beta   90.00
_cell.angle_gamma   90.00
#
_symmetry.space_group_name_H-M   'P 1'
#
loop_
_entity.id
_entity.type
_entity.pdbx_description
1 polymer ?
#
loop_
_entity_poly.entity_id
_entity_poly.type
_entity_poly.pdbx_seq_one_letter_code
_entity_poly.pdbx_strand_id
1 'polypeptide(L)'
;MDEEKWKNLEALITGLDKVVKAAAVNTRTRSLADRVTALQSDFASARASGDATMRDHIEMAVQELWANVERWSGVAPKRKISEWLADFSIAGLIGLVVLLVVLGLLVAGIMLFTSAVGWKALMGVDGTRPILTVAAIIATLAYGGGLIFSALYSNEGKFEERFRMAREIFLVFSGVFATIVGFHFGAGNNGTGGAGGVENVQQLELDVRRGAKPGELELSVTGGTPPYTVTTTGTNIKTISPAQHDRSPIVIGITREDPEKSSTVSFSVVDRVGTKKQIEPKREVLDALFGGLSGAGSGAGGGG
;
A
#
# COMPACT_ATOMS: atom_id res chain seq x y z
N MET A 1 42.53 -39.76 -1.65
CA MET A 1 42.09 -38.83 -0.57
C MET A 1 42.97 -37.59 -0.51
N ASP A 2 44.30 -37.68 -0.67
CA ASP A 2 45.17 -36.50 -0.56
C ASP A 2 45.08 -35.51 -1.74
N GLU A 3 44.87 -35.98 -2.97
CA GLU A 3 44.72 -35.14 -4.18
C GLU A 3 43.58 -34.10 -4.05
N GLU A 4 42.47 -34.51 -3.44
CA GLU A 4 41.29 -33.68 -3.23
C GLU A 4 41.54 -32.61 -2.17
N LYS A 5 42.30 -32.96 -1.12
CA LYS A 5 42.76 -32.01 -0.09
C LYS A 5 43.67 -30.94 -0.69
N TRP A 6 44.63 -31.34 -1.54
CA TRP A 6 45.51 -30.40 -2.24
C TRP A 6 44.75 -29.44 -3.16
N LYS A 7 43.74 -29.95 -3.89
CA LYS A 7 42.86 -29.10 -4.72
C LYS A 7 42.02 -28.13 -3.90
N ASN A 8 41.46 -28.57 -2.78
CA ASN A 8 40.69 -27.70 -1.89
C ASN A 8 41.57 -26.59 -1.29
N LEU A 9 42.78 -26.93 -0.88
CA LEU A 9 43.73 -25.97 -0.33
C LEU A 9 44.17 -24.92 -1.37
N GLU A 10 44.43 -25.36 -2.61
CA GLU A 10 44.73 -24.48 -3.75
C GLU A 10 43.58 -23.50 -4.03
N ALA A 11 42.33 -23.96 -3.97
CA ALA A 11 41.15 -23.13 -4.14
C ALA A 11 41.02 -22.07 -3.03
N LEU A 12 41.32 -22.44 -1.77
CA LEU A 12 41.28 -21.52 -0.63
C LEU A 12 42.35 -20.44 -0.73
N ILE A 13 43.57 -20.78 -1.12
CA ILE A 13 44.69 -19.84 -1.32
C ILE A 13 44.38 -18.88 -2.48
N THR A 14 43.85 -19.40 -3.58
CA THR A 14 43.45 -18.59 -4.74
C THR A 14 42.31 -17.63 -4.40
N GLY A 15 41.34 -18.08 -3.60
CA GLY A 15 40.26 -17.24 -3.09
C GLY A 15 40.77 -16.10 -2.21
N LEU A 16 41.74 -16.40 -1.33
CA LEU A 16 42.36 -15.43 -0.43
C LEU A 16 43.10 -14.33 -1.19
N ASP A 17 43.92 -14.70 -2.20
CA ASP A 17 44.60 -13.74 -3.08
C ASP A 17 43.63 -12.79 -3.77
N LYS A 18 42.50 -13.31 -4.26
CA LYS A 18 41.47 -12.52 -4.93
C LYS A 18 40.81 -11.50 -3.99
N VAL A 19 40.51 -11.89 -2.74
CA VAL A 19 39.90 -11.00 -1.75
C VAL A 19 40.88 -9.92 -1.32
N VAL A 20 42.15 -10.28 -1.07
CA VAL A 20 43.19 -9.32 -0.69
C VAL A 20 43.45 -8.31 -1.80
N LYS A 21 43.49 -8.73 -3.07
CA LYS A 21 43.60 -7.81 -4.23
C LYS A 21 42.41 -6.88 -4.42
N ALA A 22 41.22 -7.30 -3.99
CA ALA A 22 40.00 -6.48 -4.05
C ALA A 22 39.89 -5.47 -2.90
N ALA A 23 40.69 -5.62 -1.85
CA ALA A 23 40.67 -4.72 -0.69
C ALA A 23 41.38 -3.39 -0.97
N ALA A 24 40.95 -2.32 -0.31
CA ALA A 24 41.59 -1.00 -0.43
C ALA A 24 43.05 -1.07 0.06
N VAL A 25 43.98 -0.50 -0.72
CA VAL A 25 45.42 -0.57 -0.43
C VAL A 25 45.77 0.31 0.78
N ASN A 26 46.15 -0.33 1.87
CA ASN A 26 46.68 0.27 3.09
C ASN A 26 47.82 -0.61 3.64
N THR A 27 48.49 -0.16 4.71
CA THR A 27 49.64 -0.88 5.29
C THR A 27 49.30 -2.29 5.76
N ARG A 28 48.07 -2.53 6.25
CA ARG A 28 47.61 -3.85 6.70
C ARG A 28 47.28 -4.76 5.52
N THR A 29 46.62 -4.26 4.47
CA THR A 29 46.29 -5.07 3.28
C THR A 29 47.53 -5.42 2.44
N ARG A 30 48.58 -4.58 2.43
CA ARG A 30 49.89 -4.97 1.88
C ARG A 30 50.53 -6.12 2.66
N SER A 31 50.55 -6.05 3.99
CA SER A 31 51.10 -7.14 4.80
C SER A 31 50.34 -8.46 4.62
N LEU A 32 49.04 -8.40 4.34
CA LEU A 32 48.22 -9.57 3.98
C LEU A 32 48.62 -10.10 2.60
N ALA A 33 48.82 -9.24 1.60
CA ALA A 33 49.24 -9.64 0.26
C ALA A 33 50.61 -10.33 0.25
N ASP A 34 51.57 -9.80 1.02
CA ASP A 34 52.90 -10.39 1.18
C ASP A 34 52.81 -11.78 1.83
N ARG A 35 51.97 -11.91 2.87
CA ARG A 35 51.70 -13.20 3.53
C ARG A 35 51.04 -14.22 2.60
N VAL A 36 50.10 -13.81 1.75
CA VAL A 36 49.47 -14.69 0.75
C VAL A 36 50.47 -15.16 -0.29
N THR A 37 51.39 -14.28 -0.71
CA THR A 37 52.44 -14.62 -1.68
C THR A 37 53.43 -15.62 -1.08
N ALA A 38 53.82 -15.45 0.19
CA ALA A 38 54.63 -16.43 0.91
C ALA A 38 53.92 -17.78 1.03
N LEU A 39 52.63 -17.78 1.36
CA LEU A 39 51.80 -18.97 1.48
C LEU A 39 51.66 -19.74 0.15
N GLN A 40 51.58 -19.04 -0.98
CA GLN A 40 51.58 -19.63 -2.32
C GLN A 40 52.92 -20.33 -2.63
N SER A 41 54.03 -19.72 -2.22
CA SER A 41 55.37 -20.33 -2.34
C SER A 41 55.48 -21.58 -1.47
N ASP A 42 55.04 -21.52 -0.21
CA ASP A 42 55.07 -22.65 0.72
C ASP A 42 54.19 -23.80 0.21
N PHE A 43 53.02 -23.49 -0.35
CA PHE A 43 52.15 -24.47 -1.01
C PHE A 43 52.81 -25.15 -2.20
N ALA A 44 53.46 -24.40 -3.08
CA ALA A 44 54.16 -24.97 -4.23
C ALA A 44 55.27 -25.94 -3.78
N SER A 45 56.00 -25.58 -2.73
CA SER A 45 57.06 -26.43 -2.16
C SER A 45 56.51 -27.69 -1.50
N ALA A 46 55.44 -27.57 -0.70
CA ALA A 46 54.81 -28.69 -0.01
C ALA A 46 54.12 -29.66 -0.98
N ARG A 47 53.53 -29.14 -2.06
CA ARG A 47 52.95 -29.98 -3.12
C ARG A 47 54.02 -30.74 -3.89
N ALA A 48 55.17 -30.13 -4.16
CA ALA A 48 56.28 -30.79 -4.84
C ALA A 48 56.95 -31.88 -3.98
N SER A 49 57.00 -31.69 -2.66
CA SER A 49 57.54 -32.69 -1.71
C SER A 49 56.54 -33.76 -1.28
N GLY A 50 55.23 -33.52 -1.46
CA GLY A 50 54.17 -34.43 -1.02
C GLY A 50 54.04 -34.50 0.51
N ASP A 51 54.56 -33.51 1.23
CA ASP A 51 54.63 -33.53 2.70
C ASP A 51 53.27 -33.18 3.33
N ALA A 52 52.65 -34.17 3.97
CA ALA A 52 51.37 -34.02 4.66
C ALA A 52 51.43 -33.10 5.88
N THR A 53 52.59 -32.99 6.56
CA THR A 53 52.74 -32.14 7.74
C THR A 53 52.83 -30.67 7.34
N MET A 54 53.56 -30.37 6.25
CA MET A 54 53.56 -29.04 5.66
C MET A 54 52.18 -28.64 5.15
N ARG A 55 51.44 -29.56 4.54
CA ARG A 55 50.05 -29.31 4.11
C ARG A 55 49.17 -28.85 5.27
N ASP A 56 49.21 -29.57 6.39
CA ASP A 56 48.35 -29.28 7.54
C ASP A 56 48.77 -27.94 8.22
N HIS A 57 50.07 -27.61 8.22
CA HIS A 57 50.55 -26.27 8.63
C HIS A 57 50.06 -25.16 7.71
N ILE A 58 50.10 -25.38 6.38
CA ILE A 58 49.58 -24.41 5.41
C ILE A 58 48.07 -24.25 5.57
N GLU A 59 47.33 -25.33 5.85
CA GLU A 59 45.89 -25.27 6.11
C GLU A 59 45.55 -24.38 7.32
N MET A 60 46.28 -24.54 8.43
CA MET A 60 46.12 -23.66 9.59
C MET A 60 46.47 -22.20 9.26
N ALA A 61 47.56 -21.96 8.52
CA ALA A 61 47.96 -20.62 8.12
C ALA A 61 46.95 -19.95 7.17
N VAL A 62 46.35 -20.71 6.25
CA VAL A 62 45.27 -20.26 5.36
C VAL A 62 44.05 -19.82 6.18
N GLN A 63 43.64 -20.62 7.18
CA GLN A 63 42.48 -20.29 8.02
C GLN A 63 42.72 -19.05 8.88
N GLU A 64 43.90 -18.91 9.48
CA GLU A 64 44.27 -17.72 10.26
C GLU A 64 44.29 -16.46 9.38
N LEU A 65 44.81 -16.57 8.16
CA LEU A 65 44.81 -15.47 7.19
C LEU A 65 43.41 -15.07 6.77
N TRP A 66 42.50 -16.03 6.54
CA TRP A 66 41.10 -15.73 6.22
C TRP A 66 40.41 -14.93 7.34
N ALA A 67 40.63 -15.31 8.61
CA ALA A 67 40.09 -14.57 9.75
C ALA A 67 40.65 -13.13 9.83
N ASN A 68 41.93 -12.96 9.53
CA ASN A 68 42.58 -11.64 9.49
C ASN A 68 42.12 -10.79 8.30
N VAL A 69 41.89 -11.41 7.13
CA VAL A 69 41.34 -10.73 5.95
C VAL A 69 39.92 -10.25 6.22
N GLU A 70 39.05 -11.06 6.81
CA GLU A 70 37.68 -10.66 7.15
C GLU A 70 37.68 -9.46 8.12
N ARG A 71 38.58 -9.47 9.11
CA ARG A 71 38.71 -8.39 10.10
C ARG A 71 39.28 -7.10 9.54
N TRP A 72 40.19 -7.17 8.55
CA TRP A 72 40.96 -5.99 8.10
C TRP A 72 40.57 -5.46 6.73
N SER A 73 40.02 -6.30 5.85
CA SER A 73 39.64 -5.89 4.50
C SER A 73 38.25 -5.27 4.43
N GLY A 74 37.35 -5.61 5.36
CA GLY A 74 35.93 -5.24 5.28
C GLY A 74 35.19 -5.86 4.08
N VAL A 75 35.88 -6.68 3.28
CA VAL A 75 35.33 -7.41 2.14
C VAL A 75 34.96 -8.80 2.64
N ALA A 76 33.71 -8.97 3.06
CA ALA A 76 33.19 -10.31 3.32
C ALA A 76 33.29 -11.14 2.03
N PRO A 77 33.71 -12.42 2.10
CA PRO A 77 33.69 -13.29 0.92
C PRO A 77 32.26 -13.31 0.38
N LYS A 78 32.11 -13.08 -0.95
CA LYS A 78 30.81 -13.26 -1.62
C LYS A 78 30.39 -14.72 -1.45
N ARG A 79 29.65 -15.04 -0.38
CA ARG A 79 29.05 -16.38 -0.18
C ARG A 79 28.22 -16.67 -1.43
N LYS A 80 28.54 -17.76 -2.12
CA LYS A 80 27.74 -18.21 -3.26
C LYS A 80 26.35 -18.54 -2.72
N ILE A 81 25.30 -18.25 -3.50
CA ILE A 81 23.90 -18.54 -3.13
C ILE A 81 23.72 -20.04 -2.76
N SER A 82 24.54 -20.93 -3.34
CA SER A 82 24.58 -22.36 -3.00
C SER A 82 25.02 -22.67 -1.57
N GLU A 83 25.91 -21.87 -0.98
CA GLU A 83 26.37 -22.03 0.41
C GLU A 83 25.37 -21.39 1.40
N TRP A 84 24.68 -20.33 0.98
CA TRP A 84 23.56 -19.75 1.74
C TRP A 84 22.34 -20.69 1.76
N LEU A 85 22.06 -21.38 0.65
CA LEU A 85 21.00 -22.40 0.56
C LEU A 85 21.31 -23.69 1.33
N ALA A 86 22.60 -24.01 1.55
CA ALA A 86 23.02 -25.21 2.28
C ALA A 86 22.72 -25.15 3.79
N ASP A 87 22.57 -23.95 4.35
CA ASP A 87 22.21 -23.74 5.76
C ASP A 87 20.70 -23.98 6.02
N PHE A 88 19.87 -24.10 4.98
CA PHE A 88 18.43 -24.32 5.11
C PHE A 88 18.07 -25.81 5.22
N SER A 89 17.27 -26.15 6.24
CA SER A 89 16.61 -27.46 6.32
C SER A 89 15.70 -27.72 5.10
N ILE A 90 15.42 -28.99 4.80
CA ILE A 90 14.50 -29.40 3.71
C ILE A 90 13.14 -28.68 3.83
N ALA A 91 12.65 -28.50 5.06
CA ALA A 91 11.42 -27.77 5.33
C ALA A 91 11.54 -26.26 5.02
N GLY A 92 12.71 -25.66 5.27
CA GLY A 92 13.00 -24.28 4.87
C GLY A 92 13.02 -24.13 3.35
N LEU A 93 13.63 -25.08 2.65
CA LEU A 93 13.68 -25.07 1.19
C LEU A 93 12.27 -25.12 0.57
N ILE A 94 11.37 -25.93 1.13
CA ILE A 94 9.94 -25.96 0.74
C ILE A 94 9.27 -24.61 1.01
N GLY A 95 9.49 -24.02 2.18
CA GLY A 95 8.91 -22.71 2.52
C GLY A 95 9.40 -21.59 1.61
N LEU A 96 10.66 -21.61 1.19
CA LEU A 96 11.22 -20.66 0.21
C LEU A 96 10.53 -20.81 -1.15
N VAL A 97 10.33 -22.03 -1.62
CA VAL A 97 9.63 -22.31 -2.88
C VAL A 97 8.19 -21.79 -2.80
N VAL A 98 7.47 -22.04 -1.70
CA VAL A 98 6.11 -21.52 -1.51
C VAL A 98 6.09 -20.00 -1.53
N LEU A 99 7.03 -19.34 -0.85
CA LEU A 99 7.15 -17.88 -0.85
C LEU A 99 7.36 -17.33 -2.27
N LEU A 100 8.25 -17.95 -3.04
CA LEU A 100 8.52 -17.55 -4.44
C LEU A 100 7.31 -17.79 -5.34
N VAL A 101 6.56 -18.89 -5.15
CA VAL A 101 5.31 -19.15 -5.89
C VAL A 101 4.27 -18.08 -5.60
N VAL A 102 4.07 -17.71 -4.33
CA VAL A 102 3.14 -16.64 -3.94
C VAL A 102 3.55 -15.31 -4.57
N LEU A 103 4.84 -14.99 -4.56
CA LEU A 103 5.37 -13.78 -5.15
C LEU A 103 5.21 -13.77 -6.68
N GLY A 104 5.41 -14.92 -7.33
CA GLY A 104 5.18 -15.12 -8.76
C GLY A 104 3.71 -14.96 -9.15
N LEU A 105 2.78 -15.54 -8.38
CA LEU A 105 1.33 -15.36 -8.58
C LEU A 105 0.92 -13.90 -8.44
N LEU A 106 1.52 -13.18 -7.50
CA LEU A 106 1.26 -11.77 -7.29
C LEU A 106 1.74 -10.93 -8.49
N VAL A 107 2.96 -11.18 -9.00
CA VAL A 107 3.46 -10.53 -10.21
C VAL A 107 2.59 -10.84 -11.42
N ALA A 108 2.16 -12.10 -11.58
CA ALA A 108 1.25 -12.50 -12.64
C ALA A 108 -0.11 -11.78 -12.54
N GLY A 109 -0.66 -11.64 -11.33
CA GLY A 109 -1.86 -10.87 -11.07
C GLY A 109 -1.72 -9.39 -11.45
N ILE A 110 -0.59 -8.78 -11.12
CA ILE A 110 -0.28 -7.38 -11.53
C ILE A 110 -0.19 -7.28 -13.05
N MET A 111 0.49 -8.22 -13.72
CA MET A 111 0.59 -8.23 -15.19
C MET A 111 -0.77 -8.39 -15.86
N LEU A 112 -1.64 -9.25 -15.33
CA LEU A 112 -3.01 -9.43 -15.83
C LEU A 112 -3.87 -8.18 -15.59
N PHE A 113 -3.74 -7.54 -14.43
CA PHE A 113 -4.47 -6.31 -14.12
C PHE A 113 -4.02 -5.13 -14.99
N THR A 114 -2.71 -4.97 -15.16
CA THR A 114 -2.12 -3.90 -16.00
C THR A 114 -2.43 -4.07 -17.48
N SER A 115 -2.53 -5.30 -17.98
CA SER A 115 -2.92 -5.57 -19.37
C SER A 115 -4.41 -5.30 -19.62
N ALA A 116 -5.29 -5.53 -18.63
CA ALA A 116 -6.72 -5.26 -18.73
C ALA A 116 -7.07 -3.76 -18.59
N VAL A 117 -6.42 -3.04 -17.68
CA VAL A 117 -6.74 -1.62 -17.36
C VAL A 117 -5.98 -0.64 -18.24
N GLY A 118 -4.82 -1.05 -18.78
CA GLY A 118 -3.97 -0.24 -19.65
C GLY A 118 -3.10 0.77 -18.90
N TRP A 119 -1.84 0.89 -19.32
CA TRP A 119 -0.80 1.70 -18.65
C TRP A 119 -1.14 3.18 -18.49
N LYS A 120 -1.98 3.75 -19.36
CA LYS A 120 -2.40 5.16 -19.30
C LYS A 120 -3.36 5.46 -18.14
N ALA A 121 -4.23 4.52 -17.77
CA ALA A 121 -5.17 4.72 -16.66
C ALA A 121 -4.47 4.65 -15.29
N LEU A 122 -3.38 3.89 -15.21
CA LEU A 122 -2.56 3.72 -14.01
C LEU A 122 -1.69 4.93 -13.66
N MET A 123 -1.29 5.75 -14.65
CA MET A 123 -0.52 6.98 -14.43
C MET A 123 -1.40 8.19 -14.07
N GLY A 124 -2.73 8.06 -14.12
CA GLY A 124 -3.66 9.09 -13.65
C GLY A 124 -3.72 9.18 -12.12
N VAL A 125 -4.25 10.29 -11.62
CA VAL A 125 -4.43 10.53 -10.16
C VAL A 125 -5.27 9.41 -9.53
N ASP A 126 -6.25 8.87 -10.26
CA ASP A 126 -7.10 7.75 -9.81
C ASP A 126 -6.38 6.39 -9.83
N GLY A 127 -5.40 6.21 -10.72
CA GLY A 127 -4.60 4.97 -10.85
C GLY A 127 -3.49 4.84 -9.80
N THR A 128 -3.09 5.95 -9.19
CA THR A 128 -1.99 5.99 -8.20
C THR A 128 -2.36 5.27 -6.89
N ARG A 129 -3.66 5.27 -6.54
CA ARG A 129 -4.20 4.59 -5.35
C ARG A 129 -3.87 3.08 -5.38
N PRO A 130 -4.43 2.27 -6.28
CA PRO A 130 -4.16 0.82 -6.29
C PRO A 130 -2.68 0.46 -6.43
N ILE A 131 -1.86 1.30 -7.09
CA ILE A 131 -0.42 1.10 -7.20
C ILE A 131 0.27 1.18 -5.83
N LEU A 132 -0.08 2.17 -4.99
CA LEU A 132 0.47 2.30 -3.63
C LEU A 132 0.11 1.09 -2.76
N THR A 133 -1.11 0.56 -2.90
CA THR A 133 -1.53 -0.66 -2.18
C THR A 133 -0.71 -1.86 -2.63
N VAL A 134 -0.54 -2.05 -3.94
CA VAL A 134 0.26 -3.14 -4.49
C VAL A 134 1.72 -3.03 -4.00
N ALA A 135 2.29 -1.83 -4.01
CA ALA A 135 3.63 -1.59 -3.48
C ALA A 135 3.74 -1.95 -1.99
N ALA A 136 2.74 -1.58 -1.18
CA ALA A 136 2.68 -1.94 0.23
C ALA A 136 2.52 -3.44 0.46
N ILE A 137 1.71 -4.14 -0.34
CA ILE A 137 1.58 -5.61 -0.30
C ILE A 137 2.93 -6.26 -0.59
N ILE A 138 3.62 -5.83 -1.65
CA ILE A 138 4.93 -6.36 -2.03
C ILE A 138 5.95 -6.13 -0.92
N ALA A 139 6.01 -4.92 -0.35
CA ALA A 139 6.91 -4.61 0.75
C ALA A 139 6.61 -5.49 1.98
N THR A 140 5.33 -5.67 2.32
CA THR A 140 4.92 -6.49 3.47
C THR A 140 5.23 -7.97 3.27
N LEU A 141 5.02 -8.50 2.06
CA LEU A 141 5.35 -9.90 1.74
C LEU A 141 6.87 -10.14 1.67
N ALA A 142 7.62 -9.21 1.08
CA ALA A 142 9.07 -9.35 0.96
C ALA A 142 9.75 -9.25 2.34
N TYR A 143 9.46 -8.18 3.09
CA TYR A 143 10.07 -7.96 4.40
C TYR A 143 9.43 -8.80 5.49
N GLY A 144 8.10 -8.75 5.63
CA GLY A 144 7.37 -9.51 6.65
C GLY A 144 7.43 -11.01 6.40
N GLY A 145 7.20 -11.46 5.15
CA GLY A 145 7.35 -12.87 4.79
C GLY A 145 8.79 -13.37 4.93
N GLY A 146 9.78 -12.56 4.54
CA GLY A 146 11.19 -12.88 4.74
C GLY A 146 11.57 -13.03 6.22
N LEU A 147 11.07 -12.16 7.09
CA LEU A 147 11.32 -12.23 8.54
C LEU A 147 10.60 -13.41 9.20
N ILE A 148 9.34 -13.69 8.83
CA ILE A 148 8.61 -14.88 9.29
C ILE A 148 9.37 -16.15 8.89
N PHE A 149 9.82 -16.21 7.64
CA PHE A 149 10.58 -17.34 7.11
C PHE A 149 11.92 -17.50 7.82
N SER A 150 12.66 -16.39 8.02
CA SER A 150 13.91 -16.37 8.78
C SER A 150 13.71 -16.82 10.23
N ALA A 151 12.61 -16.41 10.87
CA ALA A 151 12.30 -16.78 12.25
C ALA A 151 11.91 -18.25 12.39
N LEU A 152 11.08 -18.76 11.46
CA LEU A 152 10.56 -20.12 11.50
C LEU A 152 11.65 -21.18 11.24
N TYR A 153 12.60 -20.85 10.37
CA TYR A 153 13.63 -21.77 9.88
C TYR A 153 15.05 -21.44 10.34
N SER A 154 15.24 -20.53 11.31
CA SER A 154 16.57 -20.37 11.94
C SER A 154 17.00 -21.70 12.56
N ASN A 155 18.30 -22.01 12.64
CA ASN A 155 18.78 -23.25 13.30
C ASN A 155 18.86 -23.13 14.82
N GLU A 156 18.41 -22.01 15.40
CA GLU A 156 18.53 -21.70 16.82
C GLU A 156 17.20 -21.92 17.57
N GLY A 157 17.21 -22.62 18.71
CA GLY A 157 16.04 -22.79 19.59
C GLY A 157 15.06 -23.92 19.19
N LYS A 158 13.98 -24.08 19.96
CA LYS A 158 12.93 -25.09 19.72
C LYS A 158 11.89 -24.58 18.71
N PHE A 159 11.19 -25.50 18.03
CA PHE A 159 10.16 -25.15 17.04
C PHE A 159 9.05 -24.25 17.61
N GLU A 160 8.54 -24.52 18.81
CA GLU A 160 7.55 -23.65 19.46
C GLU A 160 8.01 -22.19 19.60
N GLU A 161 9.30 -21.97 19.87
CA GLU A 161 9.85 -20.62 20.06
C GLU A 161 9.93 -19.89 18.71
N ARG A 162 10.37 -20.59 17.67
CA ARG A 162 10.42 -20.10 16.29
C ARG A 162 9.04 -19.79 15.75
N PHE A 163 8.07 -20.68 15.99
CA PHE A 163 6.68 -20.48 15.60
C PHE A 163 6.04 -19.30 16.34
N ARG A 164 6.30 -19.16 17.65
CA ARG A 164 5.82 -18.01 18.43
C ARG A 164 6.40 -16.70 17.88
N MET A 165 7.69 -16.65 17.59
CA MET A 165 8.35 -15.48 17.02
C MET A 165 7.80 -15.14 15.63
N ALA A 166 7.64 -16.15 14.76
CA ALA A 166 7.00 -16.00 13.46
C ALA A 166 5.57 -15.45 13.56
N ARG A 167 4.79 -15.93 14.54
CA ARG A 167 3.42 -15.45 14.81
C ARG A 167 3.41 -14.00 15.29
N GLU A 168 4.34 -13.61 16.15
CA GLU A 168 4.46 -12.22 16.62
C GLU A 168 4.78 -11.28 15.45
N ILE A 169 5.73 -11.65 14.60
CA ILE A 169 6.05 -10.89 13.38
C ILE A 169 4.83 -10.79 12.47
N PHE A 170 4.13 -11.90 12.23
CA PHE A 170 2.90 -11.91 11.42
C PHE A 170 1.82 -10.98 11.97
N LEU A 171 1.59 -10.98 13.29
CA LEU A 171 0.59 -10.12 13.92
C LEU A 171 0.93 -8.63 13.78
N VAL A 172 2.20 -8.25 13.92
CA VAL A 172 2.66 -6.87 13.72
C VAL A 172 2.44 -6.43 12.28
N PHE A 173 2.89 -7.23 11.30
CA PHE A 173 2.71 -6.90 9.88
C PHE A 173 1.26 -6.92 9.45
N SER A 174 0.43 -7.81 10.00
CA SER A 174 -1.03 -7.81 9.79
C SER A 174 -1.67 -6.53 10.29
N GLY A 175 -1.28 -6.02 11.46
CA GLY A 175 -1.75 -4.74 11.99
C GLY A 175 -1.37 -3.56 11.10
N VAL A 176 -0.10 -3.46 10.69
CA VAL A 176 0.36 -2.42 9.75
C VAL A 176 -0.40 -2.53 8.42
N PHE A 177 -0.55 -3.74 7.90
CA PHE A 177 -1.27 -3.98 6.66
C PHE A 177 -2.75 -3.58 6.76
N ALA A 178 -3.41 -3.92 7.86
CA ALA A 178 -4.78 -3.51 8.13
C ALA A 178 -4.93 -1.98 8.18
N THR A 179 -3.95 -1.25 8.73
CA THR A 179 -3.97 0.22 8.70
C THR A 179 -3.76 0.79 7.30
N ILE A 180 -2.86 0.20 6.49
CA ILE A 180 -2.62 0.64 5.11
C ILE A 180 -3.86 0.38 4.26
N VAL A 181 -4.42 -0.84 4.31
CA VAL A 181 -5.65 -1.21 3.60
C VAL A 181 -6.83 -0.37 4.11
N GLY A 182 -6.94 -0.17 5.42
CA GLY A 182 -7.98 0.65 6.04
C GLY A 182 -7.93 2.11 5.60
N PHE A 183 -6.75 2.72 5.60
CA PHE A 183 -6.54 4.07 5.08
C PHE A 183 -6.84 4.14 3.57
N HIS A 184 -6.38 3.13 2.83
CA HIS A 184 -6.47 3.12 1.39
C HIS A 184 -7.88 2.88 0.83
N PHE A 185 -8.63 1.95 1.43
CA PHE A 185 -9.98 1.58 0.98
C PHE A 185 -11.09 2.18 1.86
N GLY A 186 -10.80 2.55 3.11
CA GLY A 186 -11.73 3.26 3.99
C GLY A 186 -11.98 4.71 3.55
N ALA A 187 -11.03 5.32 2.84
CA ALA A 187 -11.23 6.64 2.23
C ALA A 187 -12.07 6.63 0.94
N GLY A 188 -12.39 5.44 0.40
CA GLY A 188 -13.06 5.28 -0.89
C GLY A 188 -14.56 4.99 -0.83
N ASN A 189 -15.08 4.55 0.32
CA ASN A 189 -16.48 4.14 0.45
C ASN A 189 -17.21 5.03 1.46
N ASN A 190 -17.74 6.16 0.98
CA ASN A 190 -18.93 6.78 1.60
C ASN A 190 -20.17 5.95 1.26
N GLY A 191 -20.17 4.71 1.75
CA GLY A 191 -21.24 3.74 1.63
C GLY A 191 -21.21 2.85 2.86
N THR A 192 -21.78 3.35 3.95
CA THR A 192 -22.26 2.60 5.13
C THR A 192 -21.27 1.66 5.84
N GLY A 193 -20.79 2.11 7.01
CA GLY A 193 -20.53 1.24 8.17
C GLY A 193 -19.06 1.10 8.60
N GLY A 194 -18.75 1.62 9.79
CA GLY A 194 -17.51 1.30 10.50
C GLY A 194 -16.92 2.49 11.25
N ALA A 195 -16.97 2.43 12.58
CA ALA A 195 -16.70 3.53 13.50
C ALA A 195 -15.26 4.09 13.47
N GLY A 196 -15.17 5.42 13.68
CA GLY A 196 -14.05 6.05 14.38
C GLY A 196 -13.00 6.73 13.52
N GLY A 197 -13.26 7.95 13.06
CA GLY A 197 -12.26 8.83 12.47
C GLY A 197 -12.87 10.12 11.94
N VAL A 198 -12.98 11.12 12.79
CA VAL A 198 -13.50 12.45 12.47
C VAL A 198 -12.43 13.20 11.68
N GLU A 199 -12.47 13.12 10.34
CA GLU A 199 -11.94 14.18 9.49
C GLU A 199 -13.04 14.66 8.54
N ASN A 200 -13.38 15.93 8.73
CA ASN A 200 -14.51 16.62 8.15
C ASN A 200 -14.21 16.95 6.67
N VAL A 201 -14.34 15.97 5.77
CA VAL A 201 -14.67 16.30 4.38
C VAL A 201 -16.10 16.82 4.48
N GLN A 202 -16.29 18.14 4.39
CA GLN A 202 -17.61 18.76 4.43
C GLN A 202 -18.46 18.13 3.32
N GLN A 203 -19.22 17.11 3.71
CA GLN A 203 -20.12 16.39 2.86
C GLN A 203 -21.07 17.43 2.28
N LEU A 204 -21.27 17.39 0.96
CA LEU A 204 -22.24 18.26 0.33
C LEU A 204 -23.57 18.09 1.08
N GLU A 205 -24.04 19.13 1.75
CA GLU A 205 -25.28 19.18 2.50
C GLU A 205 -26.15 20.28 1.95
N LEU A 206 -27.44 19.96 1.87
CA LEU A 206 -28.46 20.84 1.31
C LEU A 206 -29.50 21.07 2.39
N ASP A 207 -29.86 22.33 2.60
CA ASP A 207 -31.04 22.71 3.38
C ASP A 207 -31.87 23.69 2.55
N VAL A 208 -33.19 23.55 2.60
CA VAL A 208 -34.11 24.40 1.86
C VAL A 208 -34.98 25.17 2.81
N ARG A 209 -34.98 26.49 2.67
CA ARG A 209 -35.79 27.41 3.45
C ARG A 209 -36.60 28.33 2.55
N ARG A 210 -37.57 29.02 3.16
CA ARG A 210 -38.30 30.09 2.49
C ARG A 210 -37.35 31.27 2.28
N GLY A 211 -37.31 31.80 1.05
CA GLY A 211 -36.56 33.01 0.72
C GLY A 211 -37.19 34.28 1.29
N ALA A 212 -36.46 35.38 1.17
CA ALA A 212 -36.87 36.67 1.73
C ALA A 212 -38.16 37.23 1.08
N LYS A 213 -38.45 36.88 -0.18
CA LYS A 213 -39.65 37.32 -0.89
C LYS A 213 -40.65 36.18 -1.12
N PRO A 214 -41.95 36.49 -1.27
CA PRO A 214 -42.94 35.51 -1.72
C PRO A 214 -42.52 34.87 -3.05
N GLY A 215 -42.64 33.54 -3.16
CA GLY A 215 -42.23 32.79 -4.35
C GLY A 215 -40.73 32.49 -4.45
N GLU A 216 -39.92 32.82 -3.45
CA GLU A 216 -38.50 32.46 -3.41
C GLU A 216 -38.24 31.30 -2.42
N LEU A 217 -37.40 30.36 -2.83
CA LEU A 217 -36.76 29.38 -1.95
C LEU A 217 -35.26 29.68 -1.84
N GLU A 218 -34.71 29.45 -0.66
CA GLU A 218 -33.30 29.60 -0.35
C GLU A 218 -32.69 28.22 -0.13
N LEU A 219 -31.80 27.82 -1.04
CA LEU A 219 -31.07 26.56 -0.99
C LEU A 219 -29.68 26.83 -0.39
N SER A 220 -29.51 26.44 0.86
CA SER A 220 -28.22 26.48 1.54
C SER A 220 -27.42 25.25 1.17
N VAL A 221 -26.29 25.46 0.49
CA VAL A 221 -25.29 24.44 0.20
C VAL A 221 -24.15 24.58 1.19
N THR A 222 -23.84 23.51 1.92
CA THR A 222 -22.69 23.42 2.84
C THR A 222 -21.74 22.33 2.32
N GLY A 223 -20.44 22.60 2.28
CA GLY A 223 -19.44 21.68 1.72
C GLY A 223 -19.36 21.65 0.19
N GLY A 224 -18.61 20.68 -0.34
CA GLY A 224 -18.34 20.54 -1.79
C GLY A 224 -17.44 21.65 -2.38
N THR A 225 -17.20 21.60 -3.69
CA THR A 225 -16.37 22.59 -4.41
C THR A 225 -17.20 23.41 -5.41
N PRO A 226 -17.32 24.75 -5.26
CA PRO A 226 -17.94 25.61 -6.25
C PRO A 226 -17.21 25.56 -7.62
N PRO A 227 -17.89 25.83 -8.75
CA PRO A 227 -19.30 26.20 -8.88
C PRO A 227 -20.27 25.04 -8.66
N TYR A 228 -21.48 25.36 -8.17
CA TYR A 228 -22.58 24.43 -8.02
C TYR A 228 -23.55 24.55 -9.19
N THR A 229 -23.89 23.43 -9.83
CA THR A 229 -24.96 23.33 -10.81
C THR A 229 -26.23 22.88 -10.13
N VAL A 230 -27.30 23.66 -10.20
CA VAL A 230 -28.59 23.35 -9.59
C VAL A 230 -29.63 23.06 -10.67
N THR A 231 -30.19 21.86 -10.62
CA THR A 231 -31.33 21.46 -11.44
C THR A 231 -32.57 21.42 -10.55
N THR A 232 -33.60 22.17 -10.94
CA THR A 232 -34.92 22.14 -10.28
C THR A 232 -35.86 21.29 -11.12
N THR A 233 -36.52 20.33 -10.48
CA THR A 233 -37.54 19.47 -11.09
C THR A 233 -38.81 19.51 -10.27
N GLY A 234 -39.96 19.36 -10.90
CA GLY A 234 -41.22 19.36 -10.18
C GLY A 234 -42.43 19.38 -11.10
N THR A 235 -43.60 19.21 -10.51
CA THR A 235 -44.88 19.29 -11.20
C THR A 235 -45.56 20.62 -10.88
N ASN A 236 -46.24 21.22 -11.87
CA ASN A 236 -47.02 22.44 -11.68
C ASN A 236 -46.18 23.61 -11.12
N ILE A 237 -44.94 23.75 -11.61
CA ILE A 237 -44.00 24.79 -11.23
C ILE A 237 -43.27 25.35 -12.45
N LYS A 238 -42.95 26.64 -12.40
CA LYS A 238 -42.04 27.32 -13.31
C LYS A 238 -40.89 27.92 -12.51
N THR A 239 -39.65 27.63 -12.93
CA THR A 239 -38.41 28.10 -12.28
C THR A 239 -37.86 29.33 -12.99
N ILE A 240 -37.36 30.32 -12.23
CA ILE A 240 -36.94 31.63 -12.76
C ILE A 240 -35.42 31.87 -12.60
N SER A 241 -34.68 31.01 -11.88
CA SER A 241 -33.25 31.21 -11.57
C SER A 241 -32.29 30.51 -12.54
N PRO A 242 -31.06 31.05 -12.73
CA PRO A 242 -30.01 30.42 -13.53
C PRO A 242 -29.52 29.09 -12.92
N ALA A 243 -28.88 28.24 -13.75
CA ALA A 243 -28.52 26.87 -13.36
C ALA A 243 -27.17 26.71 -12.65
N GLN A 244 -26.30 27.73 -12.63
CA GLN A 244 -24.94 27.64 -12.06
C GLN A 244 -24.69 28.77 -11.06
N HIS A 245 -24.14 28.43 -9.89
CA HIS A 245 -23.93 29.35 -8.78
C HIS A 245 -22.55 29.16 -8.13
N ASP A 246 -21.84 30.27 -7.91
CA ASP A 246 -20.52 30.26 -7.27
C ASP A 246 -20.58 30.41 -5.74
N ARG A 247 -21.75 30.69 -5.18
CA ARG A 247 -21.94 30.99 -3.74
C ARG A 247 -23.25 30.41 -3.20
N SER A 248 -23.23 30.12 -1.91
CA SER A 248 -24.36 29.74 -1.07
C SER A 248 -24.69 30.91 -0.13
N PRO A 249 -25.96 31.20 0.18
CA PRO A 249 -27.17 30.49 -0.23
C PRO A 249 -27.60 30.81 -1.68
N ILE A 250 -28.23 29.83 -2.33
CA ILE A 250 -28.73 29.93 -3.70
C ILE A 250 -30.22 30.30 -3.65
N VAL A 251 -30.60 31.44 -4.24
CA VAL A 251 -32.00 31.89 -4.28
C VAL A 251 -32.68 31.42 -5.56
N ILE A 252 -33.75 30.64 -5.40
CA ILE A 252 -34.50 30.02 -6.49
C ILE A 252 -35.92 30.56 -6.51
N GLY A 253 -36.27 31.30 -7.56
CA GLY A 253 -37.63 31.76 -7.80
C GLY A 253 -38.50 30.63 -8.36
N ILE A 254 -39.62 30.33 -7.68
CA ILE A 254 -40.59 29.31 -8.08
C ILE A 254 -41.99 29.94 -8.09
N THR A 255 -42.66 29.79 -9.22
CA THR A 255 -44.07 30.16 -9.39
C THR A 255 -44.89 28.93 -9.72
N ARG A 256 -46.08 28.81 -9.12
CA ARG A 256 -47.05 27.77 -9.48
C ARG A 256 -47.70 28.09 -10.82
N GLU A 257 -47.90 27.09 -11.67
CA GLU A 257 -48.53 27.28 -12.99
C GLU A 257 -50.06 27.29 -12.89
N ASP A 258 -50.63 26.44 -12.04
CA ASP A 258 -52.07 26.28 -11.80
C ASP A 258 -52.35 26.29 -10.29
N PRO A 259 -53.03 27.31 -9.73
CA PRO A 259 -53.24 27.47 -8.29
C PRO A 259 -54.05 26.34 -7.65
N GLU A 260 -54.88 25.62 -8.40
CA GLU A 260 -55.81 24.60 -7.90
C GLU A 260 -55.19 23.19 -7.82
N LYS A 261 -54.01 22.99 -8.42
CA LYS A 261 -53.30 21.70 -8.43
C LYS A 261 -52.17 21.66 -7.42
N SER A 262 -51.90 20.47 -6.88
CA SER A 262 -50.72 20.24 -6.05
C SER A 262 -49.43 20.44 -6.85
N SER A 263 -48.42 21.00 -6.19
CA SER A 263 -47.10 21.23 -6.76
C SER A 263 -46.07 20.37 -6.03
N THR A 264 -45.10 19.83 -6.77
CA THR A 264 -43.94 19.14 -6.21
C THR A 264 -42.68 19.89 -6.63
N VAL A 265 -41.64 19.87 -5.80
CA VAL A 265 -40.35 20.53 -6.06
C VAL A 265 -39.24 19.62 -5.55
N SER A 266 -38.20 19.45 -6.35
CA SER A 266 -36.96 18.75 -6.00
C SER A 266 -35.78 19.54 -6.55
N PHE A 267 -34.71 19.63 -5.76
CA PHE A 267 -33.46 20.24 -6.16
C PHE A 267 -32.36 19.19 -6.25
N SER A 268 -31.64 19.19 -7.36
CA SER A 268 -30.43 18.39 -7.55
C SER A 268 -29.24 19.33 -7.70
N VAL A 269 -28.31 19.28 -6.76
CA VAL A 269 -27.07 20.07 -6.79
C VAL A 269 -25.91 19.16 -7.17
N VAL A 270 -25.11 19.60 -8.16
CA VAL A 270 -23.86 18.96 -8.57
C VAL A 270 -22.72 19.95 -8.37
N ASP A 271 -21.70 19.57 -7.61
CA ASP A 271 -20.51 20.40 -7.43
C ASP A 271 -19.53 20.29 -8.63
N ARG A 272 -18.46 21.09 -8.62
CA ARG A 272 -17.46 21.10 -9.71
C ARG A 272 -16.80 19.72 -9.95
N VAL A 273 -16.71 18.91 -8.91
CA VAL A 273 -16.01 17.60 -8.92
C VAL A 273 -16.98 16.48 -9.29
N GLY A 274 -18.26 16.78 -9.50
CA GLY A 274 -19.30 15.83 -9.91
C GLY A 274 -20.08 15.20 -8.75
N THR A 275 -19.89 15.67 -7.52
CA THR A 275 -20.66 15.23 -6.34
C THR A 275 -22.10 15.70 -6.47
N LYS A 276 -23.05 14.76 -6.52
CA LYS A 276 -24.49 15.05 -6.65
C LYS A 276 -25.21 14.83 -5.32
N LYS A 277 -26.07 15.76 -4.94
CA LYS A 277 -27.05 15.58 -3.86
C LYS A 277 -28.41 16.12 -4.26
N GLN A 278 -29.45 15.43 -3.80
CA GLN A 278 -30.83 15.80 -4.05
C GLN A 278 -31.54 16.10 -2.74
N ILE A 279 -32.43 17.09 -2.75
CA ILE A 279 -33.28 17.42 -1.62
C ILE A 279 -34.68 17.80 -2.12
N GLU A 280 -35.68 17.36 -1.37
CA GLU A 280 -37.05 17.82 -1.51
C GLU A 280 -37.35 18.80 -0.37
N PRO A 281 -37.93 19.99 -0.65
CA PRO A 281 -38.32 20.91 0.40
C PRO A 281 -39.37 20.26 1.31
N LYS A 282 -39.30 20.53 2.61
CA LYS A 282 -40.32 20.08 3.55
C LYS A 282 -41.69 20.60 3.12
N ARG A 283 -42.73 19.80 3.32
CA ARG A 283 -44.11 20.15 2.94
C ARG A 283 -44.57 21.49 3.51
N GLU A 284 -44.20 21.78 4.75
CA GLU A 284 -44.46 23.07 5.42
C GLU A 284 -43.84 24.27 4.68
N VAL A 285 -42.64 24.10 4.12
CA VAL A 285 -41.95 25.14 3.34
C VAL A 285 -42.66 25.36 2.00
N LEU A 286 -43.14 24.30 1.37
CA LEU A 286 -43.93 24.39 0.13
C LEU A 286 -45.32 25.00 0.36
N ASP A 287 -45.98 24.63 1.44
CA ASP A 287 -47.29 25.19 1.82
C ASP A 287 -47.16 26.68 2.19
N ALA A 288 -46.07 27.07 2.85
CA ALA A 288 -45.75 28.48 3.13
C ALA A 288 -45.33 29.27 1.87
N LEU A 289 -44.73 28.61 0.87
CA LEU A 289 -44.31 29.22 -0.39
C LEU A 289 -45.52 29.59 -1.25
N PHE A 290 -46.49 28.68 -1.36
CA PHE A 290 -47.63 28.84 -2.25
C PHE A 290 -48.91 29.36 -1.55
N GLY A 291 -48.88 29.50 -0.23
CA GLY A 291 -50.08 29.69 0.58
C GLY A 291 -50.86 28.37 0.63
N GLY A 292 -51.09 27.86 1.86
CA GLY A 292 -51.76 26.58 2.05
C GLY A 292 -53.09 26.53 1.30
N LEU A 293 -53.36 25.41 0.63
CA LEU A 293 -54.72 25.07 0.20
C LEU A 293 -55.54 24.85 1.49
N SER A 294 -56.08 25.92 2.08
CA SER A 294 -57.04 25.79 3.17
C SER A 294 -58.27 25.09 2.62
N GLY A 295 -58.62 23.95 3.21
CA GLY A 295 -59.52 22.96 2.62
C GLY A 295 -60.90 23.47 2.20
N ALA A 296 -61.33 23.04 1.03
CA ALA A 296 -62.74 22.85 0.70
C ALA A 296 -63.15 21.44 1.16
N GLY A 297 -63.16 21.22 2.47
CA GLY A 297 -63.87 20.10 3.09
C GLY A 297 -65.29 20.56 3.33
N SER A 298 -66.23 20.09 2.51
CA SER A 298 -67.65 20.34 2.64
C SER A 298 -68.14 19.92 4.03
N GLY A 299 -68.53 20.88 4.86
CA GLY A 299 -69.39 20.61 6.01
C GLY A 299 -70.80 20.26 5.53
N ALA A 300 -71.15 18.99 5.58
CA ALA A 300 -72.54 18.53 5.52
C ALA A 300 -72.74 17.50 6.63
N GLY A 301 -73.31 17.95 7.75
CA GLY A 301 -73.61 17.12 8.90
C GLY A 301 -74.23 17.94 10.02
N GLY A 302 -75.54 18.20 9.92
CA GLY A 302 -76.33 18.72 11.04
C GLY A 302 -77.59 19.46 10.62
N GLY A 303 -78.74 18.79 10.69
CA GLY A 303 -80.04 19.45 10.74
C GLY A 303 -81.21 18.58 10.29
N GLY A 304 -82.06 18.18 11.23
CA GLY A 304 -83.43 17.68 10.99
C GLY A 304 -83.67 16.24 11.41
#